data_AF-A0A2L0ADH3-F1
#
_entry.id   AF-A0A2L0ADH3-F1
#
_cell.length_a   1.000
_cell.length_b   1.000
_cell.length_c   1.000
_cell.angle_alpha   90.00
_cell.angle_beta   90.00
_cell.angle_gamma   90.00
#
_symmetry.space_group_name_H-M   'P 1'
#
loop_
_entity.id
_entity.type
_entity.pdbx_description
1 polymer ?
#
loop_
_entity_poly.entity_id
_entity_poly.type
_entity_poly.pdbx_seq_one_letter_code
_entity_poly.pdbx_strand_id
1 'polypeptide(L)'
;MTRQAEWETGLVKGHAAADDSGRAGVSNDAAHLEPYWAQLRTGLRSDIGARMFDQWLKPARLGAYCPMTETLDILVASEFSANFVSAQFGDRLRLAWRSIPAGVRDIRIVRAPDAGALRVLAVPADATPTQPAPATASGFQPRHDFDSFVTGESNQLAFSAAQAMAALEQPRFTPLFIHGGTGQGKTHLLHAIAGAYLAHTPGGTVVYMSAERFMMEFVNAMRANETMAFKARLRAARLLLIDDIQFIAGKGATQEEFLHTINELVENGARIVISADRAPQQLDAVDPRILSRLAGGLVADIQPANIDLRLAILEAKRLVAGDPPVPDAVIDFLARSVRSNIRELEGAFNKLVAYGQLTGRTIDMEFVQAMLADTVRANARRITVDEIQKACAAHYRIDPSEMRSKRRARAIARPRQVAMYIAKKMTPRSLPEIGRIFGGRDHSTVIHAVRTIEALRESNPDIDADVRALLRQLEG
;
A
#
# COMPACT_ATOMS: atom_id res chain seq x y z
N MET A 1 53.11 26.07 41.62
CA MET A 1 51.74 25.81 42.13
C MET A 1 51.13 24.78 41.20
N THR A 2 50.80 23.53 41.52
CA THR A 2 50.71 22.80 42.79
C THR A 2 50.54 21.30 42.42
N ARG A 3 51.36 20.42 43.02
CA ARG A 3 51.10 19.02 43.49
C ARG A 3 50.46 17.98 42.56
N GLN A 4 51.20 16.88 42.29
CA GLN A 4 51.15 15.52 42.93
C GLN A 4 50.16 14.59 42.20
N ALA A 5 50.63 13.54 41.51
CA ALA A 5 51.05 12.22 42.04
C ALA A 5 49.79 11.39 42.46
N GLU A 6 49.57 10.14 42.05
CA GLU A 6 50.33 8.97 42.45
C GLU A 6 49.81 7.67 41.78
N TRP A 7 50.76 6.84 41.31
CA TRP A 7 50.91 5.40 41.54
C TRP A 7 50.35 4.34 40.58
N GLU A 8 51.29 3.46 40.24
CA GLU A 8 51.24 2.14 39.63
C GLU A 8 50.61 1.08 40.56
N THR A 9 50.10 -0.02 39.98
CA THR A 9 50.56 -1.44 40.17
C THR A 9 49.42 -2.47 40.09
N GLY A 10 49.73 -3.64 39.52
CA GLY A 10 48.98 -4.90 39.72
C GLY A 10 48.48 -5.59 38.45
N LEU A 11 49.33 -6.21 37.61
CA LEU A 11 49.56 -7.68 37.54
C LEU A 11 48.29 -8.55 37.48
N VAL A 12 48.08 -9.29 36.37
CA VAL A 12 48.01 -10.78 36.34
C VAL A 12 48.33 -11.29 34.91
N LYS A 13 49.27 -12.23 34.84
CA LYS A 13 49.58 -13.09 33.67
C LYS A 13 48.58 -14.25 33.54
N GLY A 14 48.13 -14.49 32.32
CA GLY A 14 48.04 -15.81 31.64
C GLY A 14 47.16 -16.92 32.21
N HIS A 15 46.25 -17.45 31.38
CA HIS A 15 46.17 -18.90 31.08
C HIS A 15 45.40 -19.15 29.78
N ALA A 16 45.84 -20.19 29.08
CA ALA A 16 45.40 -20.64 27.77
C ALA A 16 44.08 -21.44 27.80
N ALA A 17 43.50 -21.59 26.61
CA ALA A 17 42.65 -22.67 26.08
C ALA A 17 41.88 -23.58 27.06
N ALA A 18 40.54 -23.57 26.93
CA ALA A 18 39.61 -24.70 27.14
C ALA A 18 38.37 -24.38 26.27
N ASP A 19 38.21 -24.99 25.10
CA ASP A 19 37.61 -26.29 24.82
C ASP A 19 36.16 -26.49 25.31
N ASP A 20 35.35 -26.81 24.31
CA ASP A 20 34.05 -27.45 24.25
C ASP A 20 33.54 -28.14 25.53
N SER A 21 32.39 -27.70 26.06
CA SER A 21 31.36 -28.56 26.69
C SER A 21 30.26 -27.71 27.34
N GLY A 22 29.03 -27.76 26.81
CA GLY A 22 27.90 -27.11 27.49
C GLY A 22 26.60 -26.90 26.73
N ARG A 23 26.24 -27.74 25.75
CA ARG A 23 24.83 -27.84 25.28
C ARG A 23 24.33 -29.26 25.52
N ALA A 24 24.12 -29.58 26.79
CA ALA A 24 23.38 -30.77 27.22
C ALA A 24 21.90 -30.63 26.79
N GLY A 25 21.35 -31.74 26.29
CA GLY A 25 20.07 -31.80 25.58
C GLY A 25 18.85 -31.38 26.38
N VAL A 26 17.93 -30.67 25.70
CA VAL A 26 16.56 -30.49 26.16
C VAL A 26 15.70 -31.52 25.45
N SER A 27 15.22 -32.48 26.23
CA SER A 27 14.33 -33.58 25.84
C SER A 27 13.09 -33.07 25.10
N ASN A 28 12.75 -33.76 24.01
CA ASN A 28 11.56 -33.54 23.19
C ASN A 28 10.37 -34.29 23.83
N ASP A 29 9.62 -33.62 24.71
CA ASP A 29 8.50 -34.25 25.42
C ASP A 29 7.19 -33.43 25.35
N ALA A 30 6.91 -32.78 24.22
CA ALA A 30 5.62 -32.11 23.98
C ALA A 30 4.52 -33.05 23.44
N ALA A 31 4.81 -34.35 23.27
CA ALA A 31 3.88 -35.31 22.69
C ALA A 31 2.58 -35.50 23.50
N HIS A 32 2.65 -35.36 24.83
CA HIS A 32 1.49 -35.42 25.71
C HIS A 32 0.54 -34.22 25.59
N LEU A 33 0.97 -33.13 24.92
CA LEU A 33 0.21 -31.89 24.73
C LEU A 33 -0.55 -31.85 23.40
N GLU A 34 -0.24 -32.75 22.46
CA GLU A 34 -0.89 -32.84 21.14
C GLU A 34 -2.42 -33.01 21.20
N PRO A 35 -3.01 -33.88 22.06
CA PRO A 35 -4.48 -34.00 22.14
C PRO A 35 -5.15 -32.71 22.64
N TYR A 36 -4.52 -32.00 23.56
CA TYR A 36 -5.00 -30.70 24.05
C TYR A 36 -4.89 -29.63 22.96
N TRP A 37 -3.82 -29.64 22.16
CA TRP A 37 -3.67 -28.74 21.03
C TRP A 37 -4.74 -28.95 19.95
N ALA A 38 -5.07 -30.20 19.62
CA ALA A 38 -6.15 -30.51 18.68
C ALA A 38 -7.52 -29.97 19.14
N GLN A 39 -7.80 -30.07 20.45
CA GLN A 39 -9.01 -29.50 21.05
C GLN A 39 -9.02 -27.97 20.99
N LEU A 40 -7.91 -27.32 21.37
CA LEU A 40 -7.78 -25.86 21.34
C LEU A 40 -7.91 -25.29 19.93
N ARG A 41 -7.36 -25.97 18.92
CA ARG A 41 -7.47 -25.56 17.51
C ARG A 41 -8.92 -25.47 17.04
N THR A 42 -9.80 -26.33 17.55
CA THR A 42 -11.22 -26.31 17.20
C THR A 42 -11.93 -25.09 17.80
N GLY A 43 -11.67 -24.78 19.07
CA GLY A 43 -12.18 -23.57 19.73
C GLY A 43 -11.62 -22.28 19.13
N LEU A 44 -10.30 -22.21 18.93
CA LEU A 44 -9.61 -21.05 18.34
C LEU A 44 -10.08 -20.76 16.92
N ARG A 45 -10.44 -21.78 16.12
CA ARG A 45 -11.00 -21.59 14.77
C ARG A 45 -12.36 -20.89 14.82
N SER A 46 -13.21 -21.22 15.80
CA SER A 46 -14.50 -20.57 15.99
C SER A 46 -14.34 -19.12 16.46
N ASP A 47 -13.44 -18.88 17.41
CA ASP A 47 -13.26 -17.57 18.06
C ASP A 47 -12.47 -16.56 17.22
N ILE A 48 -11.49 -17.02 16.43
CA ILE A 48 -10.63 -16.17 15.59
C ILE A 48 -11.20 -16.04 14.16
N GLY A 49 -12.12 -16.93 13.79
CA GLY A 49 -12.69 -17.03 12.45
C GLY A 49 -11.86 -17.89 11.51
N ALA A 50 -12.55 -18.67 10.66
CA ALA A 50 -11.96 -19.72 9.83
C ALA A 50 -10.81 -19.23 8.94
N ARG A 51 -10.93 -18.04 8.31
CA ARG A 51 -9.93 -17.50 7.38
C ARG A 51 -8.61 -17.14 8.07
N MET A 52 -8.67 -16.43 9.20
CA MET A 52 -7.48 -16.02 9.93
C MET A 52 -6.80 -17.23 10.57
N PHE A 53 -7.58 -18.19 11.08
CA PHE A 53 -7.05 -19.44 11.60
C PHE A 53 -6.36 -20.28 10.51
N ASP A 54 -7.00 -20.46 9.35
CA ASP A 54 -6.45 -21.26 8.24
C ASP A 54 -5.13 -20.70 7.72
N GLN A 55 -4.99 -19.38 7.68
CA GLN A 55 -3.79 -18.72 7.19
C GLN A 55 -2.64 -18.75 8.19
N TRP A 56 -2.91 -18.50 9.48
CA TRP A 56 -1.85 -18.18 10.46
C TRP A 56 -1.63 -19.22 11.56
N LEU A 57 -2.67 -19.97 11.95
CA LEU A 57 -2.60 -20.91 13.08
C LEU A 57 -2.71 -22.37 12.65
N LYS A 58 -3.32 -22.67 11.51
CA LYS A 58 -3.35 -24.02 10.95
C LYS A 58 -1.96 -24.61 10.63
N PRO A 59 -0.98 -23.84 10.12
CA PRO A 59 0.37 -24.36 9.88
C PRO A 59 1.23 -24.43 11.16
N ALA A 60 0.75 -23.94 12.31
CA ALA A 60 1.51 -23.95 13.56
C ALA A 60 1.58 -25.36 14.17
N ARG A 61 2.76 -25.72 14.70
CA ARG A 61 3.03 -27.02 15.35
C ARG A 61 3.54 -26.81 16.76
N LEU A 62 3.37 -27.80 17.63
CA LEU A 62 3.99 -27.78 18.95
C LEU A 62 5.50 -27.94 18.83
N GLY A 63 6.23 -27.13 19.59
CA GLY A 63 7.69 -27.18 19.74
C GLY A 63 8.08 -27.74 21.10
N ALA A 64 9.24 -27.32 21.60
CA ALA A 64 9.74 -27.77 22.89
C ALA A 64 8.84 -27.28 24.04
N TYR A 65 8.60 -28.15 25.01
CA TYR A 65 7.97 -27.81 26.27
C TYR A 65 8.99 -27.93 27.40
N CYS A 66 9.06 -26.91 28.27
CA CYS A 66 9.94 -26.92 29.42
C CYS A 66 9.13 -27.08 30.72
N PRO A 67 9.14 -28.26 31.37
CA PRO A 67 8.37 -28.51 32.60
C PRO A 67 8.79 -27.63 33.78
N MET A 68 10.05 -27.19 33.83
CA MET A 68 10.56 -26.33 34.92
C MET A 68 10.05 -24.89 34.84
N THR A 69 9.74 -24.41 33.63
CA THR A 69 9.27 -23.02 33.39
C THR A 69 7.82 -22.97 32.92
N GLU A 70 7.17 -24.13 32.81
CA GLU A 70 5.80 -24.31 32.29
C GLU A 70 5.56 -23.55 30.97
N THR A 71 6.60 -23.42 30.14
CA THR A 71 6.58 -22.64 28.90
C THR A 71 6.60 -23.57 27.69
N LEU A 72 5.63 -23.38 26.79
CA LEU A 72 5.48 -24.15 25.55
C LEU A 72 5.87 -23.32 24.33
N ASP A 73 6.75 -23.85 23.50
CA ASP A 73 7.10 -23.21 22.24
C ASP A 73 6.10 -23.63 21.13
N ILE A 74 5.62 -22.68 20.34
CA ILE A 74 4.76 -22.90 19.16
C ILE A 74 5.57 -22.56 17.91
N LEU A 75 5.77 -23.56 17.05
CA LEU A 75 6.57 -23.46 15.84
C LEU A 75 5.73 -22.96 14.66
N VAL A 76 6.18 -21.91 14.00
CA VAL A 76 5.57 -21.37 12.77
C VAL A 76 6.58 -21.24 11.63
N ALA A 77 6.06 -21.12 10.40
CA ALA A 77 6.85 -21.28 9.17
C ALA A 77 7.96 -20.21 8.98
N SER A 78 7.76 -19.00 9.48
CA SER A 78 8.72 -17.89 9.31
C SER A 78 8.77 -17.00 10.54
N GLU A 79 9.86 -16.24 10.68
CA GLU A 79 10.04 -15.25 11.76
C GLU A 79 8.98 -14.14 11.69
N PHE A 80 8.55 -13.74 10.48
CA PHE A 80 7.41 -12.85 10.29
C PHE A 80 6.11 -13.45 10.85
N SER A 81 5.84 -14.72 10.55
CA SER A 81 4.67 -15.42 11.09
C SER A 81 4.74 -15.49 12.62
N ALA A 82 5.93 -15.67 13.19
CA ALA A 82 6.14 -15.72 14.63
C ALA A 82 5.81 -14.37 15.28
N ASN A 83 6.32 -13.28 14.71
CA ASN A 83 6.06 -11.93 15.18
C ASN A 83 4.58 -11.55 15.04
N PHE A 84 3.96 -11.87 13.90
CA PHE A 84 2.55 -11.58 13.65
C PHE A 84 1.61 -12.38 14.58
N VAL A 85 1.83 -13.69 14.71
CA VAL A 85 1.01 -14.56 15.57
C VAL A 85 1.21 -14.19 17.04
N SER A 86 2.43 -13.84 17.45
CA SER A 86 2.71 -13.37 18.81
C SER A 86 1.98 -12.06 19.13
N ALA A 87 2.05 -11.08 18.22
CA ALA A 87 1.42 -9.78 18.43
C ALA A 87 -0.12 -9.82 18.36
N GLN A 88 -0.70 -10.65 17.49
CA GLN A 88 -2.16 -10.67 17.27
C GLN A 88 -2.90 -11.74 18.06
N PHE A 89 -2.26 -12.89 18.31
CA PHE A 89 -2.90 -14.06 18.91
C PHE A 89 -2.19 -14.57 20.17
N GLY A 90 -1.05 -14.00 20.56
CA GLY A 90 -0.26 -14.45 21.71
C GLY A 90 -1.06 -14.50 23.00
N ASP A 91 -1.77 -13.42 23.35
CA ASP A 91 -2.57 -13.39 24.59
C ASP A 91 -3.75 -14.35 24.58
N ARG A 92 -4.37 -14.56 23.40
CA ARG A 92 -5.47 -15.53 23.24
C ARG A 92 -4.98 -16.96 23.37
N LEU A 93 -3.83 -17.27 22.76
CA LEU A 93 -3.21 -18.58 22.88
C LEU A 93 -2.77 -18.84 24.33
N ARG A 94 -2.21 -17.85 25.04
CA ARG A 94 -1.88 -17.98 26.48
C ARG A 94 -3.12 -18.29 27.31
N LEU A 95 -4.21 -17.56 27.08
CA LEU A 95 -5.46 -17.77 27.81
C LEU A 95 -6.06 -19.15 27.52
N ALA A 96 -6.01 -19.59 26.27
CA ALA A 96 -6.46 -20.91 25.84
C ALA A 96 -5.63 -22.05 26.44
N TRP A 97 -4.32 -21.90 26.56
CA TRP A 97 -3.47 -22.91 27.21
C TRP A 97 -3.64 -22.93 28.74
N ARG A 98 -3.92 -21.79 29.37
CA ARG A 98 -4.21 -21.70 30.82
C ARG A 98 -5.56 -22.28 31.23
N SER A 99 -6.52 -22.38 30.32
CA SER A 99 -7.85 -22.93 30.63
C SER A 99 -7.88 -24.46 30.65
N ILE A 100 -6.79 -25.11 30.24
CA ILE A 100 -6.64 -26.57 30.26
C ILE A 100 -5.64 -26.96 31.38
N PRO A 101 -5.91 -28.02 32.16
CA PRO A 101 -4.98 -28.53 33.17
C PRO A 101 -3.82 -29.32 32.53
N ALA A 102 -3.08 -28.68 31.62
CA ALA A 102 -1.97 -29.27 30.85
C ALA A 102 -0.59 -28.78 31.34
N GLY A 103 -0.52 -27.99 32.42
CA GLY A 103 0.75 -27.51 32.99
C GLY A 103 1.48 -26.45 32.15
N VAL A 104 0.78 -25.77 31.23
CA VAL A 104 1.35 -24.70 30.39
C VAL A 104 0.87 -23.33 30.89
N ARG A 105 1.78 -22.52 31.43
CA ARG A 105 1.49 -21.16 31.94
C ARG A 105 1.82 -20.04 30.97
N ASP A 106 2.80 -20.27 30.10
CA ASP A 106 3.22 -19.31 29.09
C ASP A 106 3.55 -20.01 27.77
N ILE A 107 3.51 -19.24 26.69
CA ILE A 107 3.84 -19.71 25.35
C ILE A 107 4.86 -18.79 24.69
N ARG A 108 5.73 -19.36 23.87
CA ARG A 108 6.63 -18.61 23.00
C ARG A 108 6.43 -19.05 21.56
N ILE A 109 6.10 -18.11 20.69
CA ILE A 109 5.94 -18.42 19.27
C ILE A 109 7.28 -18.19 18.59
N VAL A 110 7.85 -19.25 18.03
CA VAL A 110 9.20 -19.26 17.46
C VAL A 110 9.17 -19.88 16.06
N ARG A 111 10.16 -19.54 15.23
CA ARG A 111 10.31 -20.13 13.90
C ARG A 111 10.67 -21.61 14.03
N ALA A 112 10.04 -22.48 13.24
CA ALA A 112 10.41 -23.89 13.15
C ALA A 112 11.88 -24.04 12.67
N PRO A 113 12.76 -24.75 13.41
CA PRO A 113 14.17 -24.89 13.04
C PRO A 113 14.38 -25.65 11.72
N ASP A 114 13.44 -26.50 11.31
CA ASP A 114 13.56 -27.32 10.10
C ASP A 114 13.02 -26.67 8.81
N ALA A 115 12.58 -25.40 8.84
CA ALA A 115 12.12 -24.69 7.65
C ALA A 115 13.27 -24.22 6.72
N GLY A 116 14.48 -24.76 6.91
CA GLY A 116 15.69 -24.41 6.15
C GLY A 116 16.70 -25.54 5.96
N ALA A 117 16.38 -26.79 6.31
CA ALA A 117 17.23 -27.92 6.00
C ALA A 117 16.80 -28.56 4.67
N LEU A 118 17.59 -28.36 3.63
CA LEU A 118 17.51 -29.10 2.37
C LEU A 118 17.47 -30.61 2.67
N ARG A 119 16.31 -31.24 2.47
CA ARG A 119 16.27 -32.69 2.22
C ARG A 119 16.77 -32.91 0.80
N VAL A 120 18.04 -33.27 0.68
CA VAL A 120 18.60 -33.87 -0.53
C VAL A 120 17.87 -35.19 -0.73
N LEU A 121 16.86 -35.19 -1.61
CA LEU A 121 16.40 -36.41 -2.25
C LEU A 121 17.48 -36.80 -3.26
N ALA A 122 18.27 -37.82 -2.92
CA ALA A 122 19.18 -38.43 -3.86
C ALA A 122 18.38 -39.07 -4.99
N VAL A 123 18.58 -38.57 -6.21
CA VAL A 123 18.16 -39.23 -7.46
C VAL A 123 19.43 -39.84 -8.08
N PRO A 124 19.39 -41.08 -8.61
CA PRO A 124 20.59 -41.76 -9.10
C PRO A 124 21.27 -40.96 -10.21
N ALA A 125 22.60 -40.96 -10.16
CA ALA A 125 23.47 -40.30 -11.11
C ALA A 125 23.35 -40.93 -12.51
N ASP A 126 22.73 -40.21 -13.44
CA ASP A 126 23.22 -40.09 -14.82
C ASP A 126 22.52 -38.93 -15.54
N ALA A 127 23.16 -37.76 -15.50
CA ALA A 127 22.99 -36.69 -16.50
C ALA A 127 24.08 -35.64 -16.27
N THR A 128 24.91 -35.46 -17.30
CA THR A 128 25.99 -34.46 -17.42
C THR A 128 25.58 -33.02 -17.07
N PRO A 129 26.53 -32.18 -16.62
CA PRO A 129 26.24 -30.90 -15.99
C PRO A 129 25.74 -29.88 -17.01
N THR A 130 24.50 -29.42 -16.84
CA THR A 130 24.02 -28.19 -17.49
C THR A 130 24.17 -27.04 -16.49
N GLN A 131 24.74 -25.92 -16.97
CA GLN A 131 25.03 -24.69 -16.24
C GLN A 131 23.87 -24.17 -15.35
N PRO A 132 24.18 -23.39 -14.30
CA PRO A 132 23.17 -22.90 -13.36
C PRO A 132 22.15 -22.01 -14.09
N ALA A 133 20.88 -22.38 -14.00
CA ALA A 133 19.78 -21.62 -14.55
C ALA A 133 19.73 -20.20 -13.95
N PRO A 134 19.44 -19.16 -14.75
CA PRO A 134 19.21 -17.82 -14.25
C PRO A 134 17.99 -17.83 -13.33
N ALA A 135 18.08 -17.15 -12.19
CA ALA A 135 16.96 -16.95 -11.27
C ALA A 135 15.89 -16.08 -11.93
N THR A 136 14.98 -16.70 -12.69
CA THR A 136 13.87 -16.04 -13.37
C THR A 136 12.59 -16.04 -12.51
N ALA A 137 12.01 -14.84 -12.36
CA ALA A 137 10.56 -14.58 -12.33
C ALA A 137 9.70 -14.97 -11.10
N SER A 138 10.19 -14.93 -9.86
CA SER A 138 9.33 -15.08 -8.67
C SER A 138 8.71 -13.74 -8.20
N GLY A 139 7.86 -13.13 -9.02
CA GLY A 139 7.13 -11.91 -8.61
C GLY A 139 6.22 -11.25 -9.64
N PHE A 140 6.21 -11.70 -10.90
CA PHE A 140 5.39 -11.09 -11.94
C PHE A 140 3.98 -11.68 -11.91
N GLN A 141 2.97 -10.80 -11.87
CA GLN A 141 1.57 -11.23 -11.95
C GLN A 141 1.20 -11.42 -13.44
N PRO A 142 0.89 -12.64 -13.90
CA PRO A 142 0.57 -12.90 -15.31
C PRO A 142 -0.66 -12.15 -15.83
N ARG A 143 -1.43 -11.53 -14.94
CA ARG A 143 -2.66 -10.78 -15.25
C ARG A 143 -2.42 -9.30 -15.61
N HIS A 144 -1.18 -8.81 -15.47
CA HIS A 144 -0.83 -7.42 -15.74
C HIS A 144 0.10 -7.35 -16.97
N ASP A 145 -0.50 -7.38 -18.14
CA ASP A 145 0.16 -7.24 -19.44
C ASP A 145 -0.32 -5.95 -20.15
N PHE A 146 0.27 -5.62 -21.31
CA PHE A 146 -0.15 -4.43 -22.06
C PHE A 146 -1.54 -4.59 -22.68
N ASP A 147 -1.94 -5.81 -23.04
CA ASP A 147 -3.22 -6.08 -23.72
C ASP A 147 -4.42 -5.86 -22.78
N SER A 148 -4.25 -6.14 -21.48
CA SER A 148 -5.25 -5.88 -20.44
C SER A 148 -5.23 -4.45 -19.92
N PHE A 149 -4.28 -3.60 -20.34
CA PHE A 149 -4.22 -2.21 -19.92
C PHE A 149 -5.03 -1.31 -20.88
N VAL A 150 -6.17 -0.84 -20.40
CA VAL A 150 -7.04 0.05 -21.20
C VAL A 150 -6.46 1.47 -21.24
N THR A 151 -6.28 2.00 -22.44
CA THR A 151 -5.72 3.33 -22.67
C THR A 151 -6.79 4.40 -22.88
N GLY A 152 -6.44 5.63 -22.53
CA GLY A 152 -7.21 6.84 -22.78
C GLY A 152 -6.31 8.06 -22.63
N GLU A 153 -6.85 9.25 -22.87
CA GLU A 153 -6.08 10.51 -22.83
C GLU A 153 -5.29 10.68 -21.54
N SER A 154 -5.85 10.27 -20.40
CA SER A 154 -5.25 10.42 -19.06
C SER A 154 -4.06 9.51 -18.77
N ASN A 155 -3.80 8.47 -19.57
CA ASN A 155 -2.72 7.50 -19.34
C ASN A 155 -1.92 7.13 -20.60
N GLN A 156 -2.23 7.72 -21.76
CA GLN A 156 -1.63 7.38 -23.05
C GLN A 156 -0.11 7.60 -23.08
N LEU A 157 0.38 8.70 -22.48
CA LEU A 157 1.82 9.00 -22.44
C LEU A 157 2.58 7.94 -21.64
N ALA A 158 2.10 7.63 -20.43
CA ALA A 158 2.69 6.61 -19.57
C ALA A 158 2.67 5.23 -20.23
N PHE A 159 1.58 4.88 -20.91
CA PHE A 159 1.48 3.63 -21.66
C PHE A 159 2.49 3.55 -22.82
N SER A 160 2.56 4.60 -23.64
CA SER A 160 3.48 4.64 -24.80
C SER A 160 4.95 4.61 -24.35
N ALA A 161 5.26 5.32 -23.26
CA ALA A 161 6.59 5.28 -22.65
C ALA A 161 6.92 3.89 -22.10
N ALA A 162 5.97 3.22 -21.45
CA ALA A 162 6.12 1.87 -20.95
C ALA A 162 6.39 0.88 -22.11
N GLN A 163 5.66 0.98 -23.22
CA GLN A 163 5.93 0.15 -24.41
C GLN A 163 7.36 0.36 -24.95
N ALA A 164 7.83 1.60 -25.02
CA ALA A 164 9.20 1.91 -25.44
C ALA A 164 10.25 1.31 -24.49
N MET A 165 9.98 1.29 -23.17
CA MET A 165 10.86 0.64 -22.19
C MET A 165 10.87 -0.89 -22.30
N ALA A 166 9.83 -1.50 -22.88
CA ALA A 166 9.72 -2.94 -23.07
C ALA A 166 10.21 -3.43 -24.44
N ALA A 167 10.31 -2.55 -25.43
CA ALA A 167 10.66 -2.87 -26.82
C ALA A 167 12.05 -3.49 -26.97
N LEU A 168 12.32 -4.19 -28.08
CA LEU A 168 13.66 -4.73 -28.37
C LEU A 168 14.74 -3.63 -28.45
N GLU A 169 14.41 -2.50 -29.08
CA GLU A 169 15.29 -1.35 -29.21
C GLU A 169 15.56 -0.68 -27.86
N GLN A 170 16.78 -0.17 -27.66
CA GLN A 170 17.07 0.61 -26.46
C GLN A 170 16.30 1.94 -26.50
N PRO A 171 15.58 2.31 -25.43
CA PRO A 171 14.82 3.55 -25.37
C PRO A 171 15.78 4.75 -25.40
N ARG A 172 15.33 5.85 -26.02
CA ARG A 172 16.10 7.12 -26.08
C ARG A 172 16.14 7.88 -24.76
N PHE A 173 15.45 7.37 -23.74
CA PHE A 173 15.36 7.95 -22.41
C PHE A 173 15.57 6.85 -21.37
N THR A 174 16.29 7.19 -20.31
CA THR A 174 16.38 6.41 -19.07
C THR A 174 16.83 7.37 -17.96
N PRO A 175 16.25 7.32 -16.76
CA PRO A 175 15.13 6.46 -16.33
C PRO A 175 13.77 6.91 -16.93
N LEU A 176 12.79 6.01 -16.91
CA LEU A 176 11.37 6.34 -17.01
C LEU A 176 10.79 6.50 -15.60
N PHE A 177 10.21 7.66 -15.31
CA PHE A 177 9.53 7.93 -14.05
C PHE A 177 8.02 8.03 -14.28
N ILE A 178 7.26 7.08 -13.74
CA ILE A 178 5.80 7.03 -13.85
C ILE A 178 5.19 7.50 -12.53
N HIS A 179 4.35 8.52 -12.54
CA HIS A 179 3.67 8.97 -11.33
C HIS A 179 2.17 9.14 -11.48
N GLY A 180 1.46 9.02 -10.38
CA GLY A 180 0.01 9.16 -10.34
C GLY A 180 -0.55 8.66 -9.01
N GLY A 181 -1.81 8.98 -8.74
CA GLY A 181 -2.48 8.58 -7.50
C GLY A 181 -2.50 7.06 -7.27
N THR A 182 -3.04 6.66 -6.12
CA THR A 182 -3.26 5.25 -5.80
C THR A 182 -4.23 4.62 -6.80
N GLY A 183 -3.95 3.37 -7.21
CA GLY A 183 -4.87 2.62 -8.05
C GLY A 183 -5.07 3.16 -9.47
N GLN A 184 -4.12 3.91 -10.03
CA GLN A 184 -4.20 4.43 -11.42
C GLN A 184 -3.51 3.54 -12.47
N GLY A 185 -2.90 2.42 -12.07
CA GLY A 185 -2.26 1.48 -13.01
C GLY A 185 -0.72 1.53 -13.09
N LYS A 186 -0.05 2.27 -12.20
CA LYS A 186 1.44 2.29 -12.13
C LYS A 186 2.05 0.88 -12.04
N THR A 187 1.64 0.11 -11.03
CA THR A 187 2.11 -1.27 -10.82
C THR A 187 1.77 -2.17 -12.01
N HIS A 188 0.60 -1.98 -12.65
CA HIS A 188 0.22 -2.71 -13.87
C HIS A 188 1.24 -2.45 -14.99
N LEU A 189 1.54 -1.18 -15.28
CA LEU A 189 2.53 -0.83 -16.30
C LEU A 189 3.92 -1.41 -15.98
N LEU A 190 4.37 -1.36 -14.72
CA LEU A 190 5.66 -1.96 -14.34
C LEU A 190 5.69 -3.47 -14.65
N HIS A 191 4.63 -4.20 -14.32
CA HIS A 191 4.53 -5.63 -14.65
C HIS A 191 4.42 -5.90 -16.15
N ALA A 192 3.66 -5.08 -16.87
CA ALA A 192 3.51 -5.19 -18.33
C ALA A 192 4.85 -4.99 -19.05
N ILE A 193 5.65 -4.00 -18.61
CA ILE A 193 7.01 -3.77 -19.12
C ILE A 193 7.87 -5.02 -18.91
N ALA A 194 7.86 -5.58 -17.70
CA ALA A 194 8.64 -6.78 -17.39
C ALA A 194 8.27 -7.97 -18.27
N GLY A 195 6.97 -8.26 -18.38
CA GLY A 195 6.45 -9.39 -19.15
C GLY A 195 6.80 -9.26 -20.63
N ALA A 196 6.54 -8.10 -21.23
CA ALA A 196 6.86 -7.86 -22.63
C ALA A 196 8.37 -7.84 -22.91
N TYR A 197 9.20 -7.32 -21.98
CA TYR A 197 10.65 -7.37 -22.11
C TYR A 197 11.17 -8.80 -22.08
N LEU A 198 10.70 -9.63 -21.14
CA LEU A 198 11.09 -11.04 -21.01
C LEU A 198 10.63 -11.89 -22.20
N ALA A 199 9.47 -11.56 -22.80
CA ALA A 199 8.97 -12.27 -23.98
C ALA A 199 9.95 -12.22 -25.16
N HIS A 200 10.64 -11.09 -25.34
CA HIS A 200 11.61 -10.90 -26.43
C HIS A 200 13.07 -11.07 -25.98
N THR A 201 13.34 -11.03 -24.67
CA THR A 201 14.67 -11.24 -24.07
C THR A 201 14.61 -12.34 -22.99
N PRO A 202 14.44 -13.63 -23.34
CA PRO A 202 14.20 -14.71 -22.36
C PRO A 202 15.37 -14.95 -21.38
N GLY A 203 16.58 -14.51 -21.71
CA GLY A 203 17.77 -14.56 -20.84
C GLY A 203 18.10 -13.24 -20.14
N GLY A 204 17.24 -12.22 -20.25
CA GLY A 204 17.48 -10.90 -19.67
C GLY A 204 17.31 -10.90 -18.16
N THR A 205 18.27 -10.34 -17.43
CA THR A 205 18.14 -10.11 -15.98
C THR A 205 17.17 -8.97 -15.72
N VAL A 206 15.95 -9.29 -15.26
CA VAL A 206 14.94 -8.31 -14.86
C VAL A 206 14.75 -8.34 -13.36
N VAL A 207 14.80 -7.16 -12.72
CA VAL A 207 14.56 -7.02 -11.29
C VAL A 207 13.34 -6.12 -11.09
N TYR A 208 12.32 -6.65 -10.41
CA TYR A 208 11.17 -5.90 -9.92
C TYR A 208 11.11 -5.97 -8.39
N MET A 209 10.95 -4.81 -7.75
CA MET A 209 10.70 -4.72 -6.31
C MET A 209 10.03 -3.39 -5.95
N SER A 210 9.32 -3.36 -4.81
CA SER A 210 8.92 -2.08 -4.21
C SER A 210 10.13 -1.40 -3.56
N ALA A 211 10.09 -0.09 -3.40
CA ALA A 211 11.13 0.66 -2.72
C ALA A 211 11.23 0.29 -1.22
N GLU A 212 10.11 -0.12 -0.61
CA GLU A 212 10.09 -0.71 0.73
C GLU A 212 10.87 -2.04 0.77
N ARG A 213 10.66 -2.91 -0.22
CA ARG A 213 11.40 -4.18 -0.32
C ARG A 213 12.89 -3.94 -0.56
N PHE A 214 13.25 -2.98 -1.41
CA PHE A 214 14.64 -2.54 -1.59
C PHE A 214 15.26 -2.14 -0.24
N MET A 215 14.57 -1.30 0.53
CA MET A 215 15.02 -0.87 1.86
C MET A 215 15.21 -2.06 2.80
N MET A 216 14.23 -2.96 2.90
CA MET A 216 14.29 -4.13 3.77
C MET A 216 15.44 -5.07 3.39
N GLU A 217 15.57 -5.40 2.09
CA GLU A 217 16.64 -6.28 1.60
C GLU A 217 18.02 -5.64 1.82
N PHE A 218 18.16 -4.34 1.63
CA PHE A 218 19.40 -3.62 1.91
C PHE A 218 19.77 -3.65 3.40
N VAL A 219 18.83 -3.35 4.29
CA VAL A 219 19.06 -3.39 5.75
C VAL A 219 19.43 -4.80 6.21
N ASN A 220 18.77 -5.82 5.68
CA ASN A 220 19.09 -7.22 5.99
C ASN A 220 20.48 -7.61 5.49
N ALA A 221 20.85 -7.20 4.27
CA ALA A 221 22.18 -7.44 3.72
C ALA A 221 23.27 -6.76 4.55
N MET A 222 23.03 -5.54 5.06
CA MET A 222 23.96 -4.89 5.98
C MET A 222 24.12 -5.67 7.28
N ARG A 223 23.02 -6.15 7.88
CA ARG A 223 23.07 -6.96 9.11
C ARG A 223 23.80 -8.29 8.92
N ALA A 224 23.67 -8.88 7.74
CA ALA A 224 24.30 -10.16 7.38
C ALA A 224 25.73 -10.02 6.82
N ASN A 225 26.26 -8.79 6.66
CA ASN A 225 27.51 -8.50 5.93
C ASN A 225 27.50 -9.00 4.45
N GLU A 226 26.33 -9.05 3.83
CA GLU A 226 26.12 -9.51 2.44
C GLU A 226 25.82 -8.37 1.46
N THR A 227 26.13 -7.12 1.84
CA THR A 227 25.84 -5.93 1.03
C THR A 227 26.39 -6.01 -0.40
N MET A 228 27.57 -6.62 -0.59
CA MET A 228 28.16 -6.77 -1.92
C MET A 228 27.37 -7.72 -2.82
N ALA A 229 26.85 -8.82 -2.28
CA ALA A 229 26.01 -9.75 -3.04
C ALA A 229 24.68 -9.10 -3.43
N PHE A 230 24.08 -8.33 -2.51
CA PHE A 230 22.89 -7.54 -2.79
C PHE A 230 23.12 -6.55 -3.95
N LYS A 231 24.22 -5.78 -3.91
CA LYS A 231 24.61 -4.84 -4.97
C LYS A 231 24.84 -5.53 -6.30
N ALA A 232 25.60 -6.63 -6.31
CA ALA A 232 25.92 -7.38 -7.54
C ALA A 232 24.65 -7.87 -8.24
N ARG A 233 23.68 -8.40 -7.48
CA ARG A 233 22.39 -8.83 -8.01
C ARG A 233 21.62 -7.69 -8.69
N LEU A 234 21.57 -6.51 -8.07
CA LEU A 234 20.86 -5.35 -8.63
C LEU A 234 21.58 -4.79 -9.86
N ARG A 235 22.91 -4.67 -9.81
CA ARG A 235 23.74 -4.12 -10.89
C ARG A 235 23.82 -5.03 -12.12
N ALA A 236 23.54 -6.33 -11.94
CA ALA A 236 23.40 -7.27 -13.05
C ALA A 236 22.09 -7.10 -13.85
N ALA A 237 21.15 -6.27 -13.38
CA ALA A 237 19.87 -6.06 -14.04
C ALA A 237 20.04 -5.30 -15.37
N ARG A 238 19.46 -5.84 -16.45
CA ARG A 238 19.28 -5.12 -17.73
C ARG A 238 18.02 -4.26 -17.72
N LEU A 239 17.07 -4.62 -16.86
CA LEU A 239 15.84 -3.87 -16.59
C LEU A 239 15.61 -3.85 -15.07
N LEU A 240 15.61 -2.66 -14.48
CA LEU A 240 15.28 -2.42 -13.08
C LEU A 240 13.93 -1.71 -12.99
N LEU A 241 13.01 -2.28 -12.23
CA LEU A 241 11.66 -1.76 -11.98
C LEU A 241 11.48 -1.55 -10.48
N ILE A 242 11.29 -0.29 -10.06
CA ILE A 242 11.10 0.08 -8.65
C ILE A 242 9.71 0.69 -8.49
N ASP A 243 8.88 0.05 -7.67
CA ASP A 243 7.53 0.53 -7.37
C ASP A 243 7.50 1.40 -6.11
N ASP A 244 6.71 2.47 -6.13
CA ASP A 244 6.42 3.35 -4.99
C ASP A 244 7.67 3.92 -4.27
N ILE A 245 8.50 4.68 -5.00
CA ILE A 245 9.74 5.28 -4.47
C ILE A 245 9.54 6.17 -3.24
N GLN A 246 8.33 6.70 -3.01
CA GLN A 246 8.01 7.49 -1.82
C GLN A 246 8.30 6.75 -0.50
N PHE A 247 8.36 5.41 -0.49
CA PHE A 247 8.63 4.64 0.72
C PHE A 247 10.08 4.75 1.25
N ILE A 248 11.04 5.22 0.44
CA ILE A 248 12.41 5.49 0.93
C ILE A 248 12.59 6.91 1.45
N ALA A 249 11.55 7.75 1.45
CA ALA A 249 11.62 9.12 1.96
C ALA A 249 12.08 9.16 3.43
N GLY A 250 13.02 10.06 3.74
CA GLY A 250 13.65 10.19 5.06
C GLY A 250 14.62 9.07 5.45
N LYS A 251 14.92 8.10 4.57
CA LYS A 251 15.83 6.96 4.86
C LYS A 251 17.20 7.19 4.24
N GLY A 252 18.02 8.04 4.86
CA GLY A 252 19.30 8.52 4.32
C GLY A 252 20.21 7.44 3.72
N ALA A 253 20.60 6.42 4.51
CA ALA A 253 21.48 5.35 4.04
C ALA A 253 20.89 4.54 2.86
N THR A 254 19.58 4.30 2.88
CA THR A 254 18.88 3.61 1.79
C THR A 254 18.83 4.46 0.52
N GLN A 255 18.58 5.77 0.66
CA GLN A 255 18.59 6.70 -0.47
C GLN A 255 19.98 6.82 -1.10
N GLU A 256 21.03 6.86 -0.28
CA GLU A 256 22.41 6.89 -0.76
C GLU A 256 22.74 5.63 -1.57
N GLU A 257 22.41 4.44 -1.06
CA GLU A 257 22.61 3.21 -1.81
C GLU A 257 21.80 3.16 -3.11
N PHE A 258 20.55 3.64 -3.05
CA PHE A 258 19.67 3.72 -4.22
C PHE A 258 20.26 4.61 -5.31
N LEU A 259 20.79 5.78 -4.93
CA LEU A 259 21.44 6.71 -5.83
C LEU A 259 22.67 6.07 -6.51
N HIS A 260 23.52 5.39 -5.74
CA HIS A 260 24.66 4.67 -6.29
C HIS A 260 24.25 3.57 -7.26
N THR A 261 23.21 2.79 -6.90
CA THR A 261 22.69 1.72 -7.75
C THR A 261 22.17 2.25 -9.08
N ILE A 262 21.41 3.35 -9.08
CA ILE A 262 20.89 3.95 -10.32
C ILE A 262 22.01 4.47 -11.20
N ASN A 263 22.97 5.21 -10.65
CA ASN A 263 24.03 5.81 -11.46
C ASN A 263 24.82 4.75 -12.24
N GLU A 264 25.18 3.66 -11.57
CA GLU A 264 25.91 2.55 -12.19
C GLU A 264 25.07 1.80 -13.23
N LEU A 265 23.78 1.62 -12.98
CA LEU A 265 22.87 1.02 -13.95
C LEU A 265 22.65 1.90 -15.19
N VAL A 266 22.56 3.22 -15.01
CA VAL A 266 22.48 4.17 -16.14
C VAL A 266 23.76 4.12 -16.97
N GLU A 267 24.94 4.13 -16.33
CA GLU A 267 26.25 4.02 -17.01
C GLU A 267 26.38 2.71 -17.79
N ASN A 268 25.83 1.61 -17.26
CA ASN A 268 25.81 0.30 -17.92
C ASN A 268 24.73 0.17 -19.01
N GLY A 269 23.96 1.22 -19.29
CA GLY A 269 22.90 1.20 -20.30
C GLY A 269 21.69 0.33 -19.93
N ALA A 270 21.49 0.09 -18.63
CA ALA A 270 20.31 -0.62 -18.14
C ALA A 270 19.06 0.27 -18.25
N ARG A 271 17.92 -0.39 -18.46
CA ARG A 271 16.62 0.25 -18.47
C ARG A 271 16.13 0.40 -17.05
N ILE A 272 15.74 1.61 -16.66
CA ILE A 272 15.28 1.89 -15.30
C ILE A 272 13.88 2.48 -15.37
N VAL A 273 12.92 1.86 -14.69
CA VAL A 273 11.56 2.38 -14.53
C VAL A 273 11.25 2.52 -13.06
N ILE A 274 10.79 3.70 -12.66
CA ILE A 274 10.51 4.03 -11.27
C ILE A 274 9.10 4.58 -11.18
N SER A 275 8.34 4.09 -10.21
CA SER A 275 6.97 4.53 -9.94
C SER A 275 6.88 5.38 -8.67
N ALA A 276 5.95 6.34 -8.64
CA ALA A 276 5.69 7.17 -7.47
C ALA A 276 4.22 7.61 -7.35
N ASP A 277 3.80 8.05 -6.16
CA ASP A 277 2.47 8.65 -5.97
C ASP A 277 2.34 10.09 -6.52
N ARG A 278 3.48 10.75 -6.80
CA ARG A 278 3.56 12.16 -7.22
C ARG A 278 4.80 12.44 -8.07
N ALA A 279 4.84 13.62 -8.69
CA ALA A 279 5.97 14.06 -9.51
C ALA A 279 7.27 14.19 -8.68
N PRO A 280 8.46 14.11 -9.31
CA PRO A 280 9.73 14.16 -8.57
C PRO A 280 9.87 15.40 -7.68
N GLN A 281 9.44 16.57 -8.16
CA GLN A 281 9.55 17.84 -7.43
C GLN A 281 8.64 17.93 -6.20
N GLN A 282 7.68 17.01 -6.08
CA GLN A 282 6.72 16.96 -4.97
C GLN A 282 7.06 15.87 -3.94
N LEU A 283 8.11 15.08 -4.17
CA LEU A 283 8.58 14.04 -3.26
C LEU A 283 9.39 14.67 -2.11
N ASP A 284 8.70 14.96 -1.02
CA ASP A 284 9.33 15.47 0.20
C ASP A 284 10.29 14.44 0.81
N ALA A 285 11.37 14.92 1.42
CA ALA A 285 12.37 14.10 2.12
C ALA A 285 13.06 13.02 1.25
N VAL A 286 13.09 13.19 -0.07
CA VAL A 286 13.95 12.44 -1.00
C VAL A 286 15.15 13.30 -1.39
N ASP A 287 16.35 12.70 -1.45
CA ASP A 287 17.59 13.38 -1.78
C ASP A 287 17.47 14.12 -3.12
N PRO A 288 17.78 15.44 -3.19
CA PRO A 288 17.68 16.23 -4.41
C PRO A 288 18.47 15.65 -5.60
N ARG A 289 19.54 14.90 -5.33
CA ARG A 289 20.34 14.24 -6.37
C ARG A 289 19.55 13.11 -7.02
N ILE A 290 18.78 12.33 -6.25
CA ILE A 290 17.87 11.32 -6.79
C ILE A 290 16.83 12.01 -7.65
N LEU A 291 16.17 13.05 -7.12
CA LEU A 291 15.12 13.78 -7.85
C LEU A 291 15.62 14.36 -9.18
N SER A 292 16.83 14.93 -9.19
CA SER A 292 17.47 15.45 -10.40
C SER A 292 17.72 14.35 -11.44
N ARG A 293 18.18 13.18 -11.02
CA ARG A 293 18.39 12.03 -11.93
C ARG A 293 17.07 11.50 -12.50
N LEU A 294 16.03 11.44 -11.69
CA LEU A 294 14.69 11.01 -12.13
C LEU A 294 14.08 12.01 -13.12
N ALA A 295 14.24 13.31 -12.86
CA ALA A 295 13.74 14.38 -13.72
C ALA A 295 14.52 14.53 -15.03
N GLY A 296 15.79 14.07 -15.08
CA GLY A 296 16.61 14.09 -16.29
C GLY A 296 16.22 13.03 -17.34
N GLY A 297 15.38 12.06 -16.97
CA GLY A 297 14.81 11.06 -17.87
C GLY A 297 13.45 11.49 -18.45
N LEU A 298 12.58 10.52 -18.76
CA LEU A 298 11.19 10.80 -19.14
C LEU A 298 10.30 10.73 -17.90
N VAL A 299 9.57 11.81 -17.63
CA VAL A 299 8.55 11.87 -16.58
C VAL A 299 7.18 11.74 -17.24
N ALA A 300 6.46 10.68 -16.92
CA ALA A 300 5.13 10.40 -17.44
C ALA A 300 4.11 10.34 -16.30
N ASP A 301 3.04 11.10 -16.43
CA ASP A 301 1.95 11.14 -15.48
C ASP A 301 0.80 10.20 -15.87
N ILE A 302 0.14 9.65 -14.86
CA ILE A 302 -1.14 8.97 -14.99
C ILE A 302 -2.18 9.80 -14.23
N GLN A 303 -3.03 10.47 -14.98
CA GLN A 303 -4.09 11.31 -14.45
C GLN A 303 -5.31 10.47 -14.04
N PRO A 304 -6.18 11.01 -13.16
CA PRO A 304 -7.44 10.36 -12.85
C PRO A 304 -8.26 10.05 -14.09
N ALA A 305 -8.78 8.82 -14.15
CA ALA A 305 -9.59 8.37 -15.27
C ALA A 305 -10.86 9.23 -15.43
N ASN A 306 -11.05 9.74 -16.65
CA ASN A 306 -12.30 10.39 -17.04
C ASN A 306 -13.45 9.37 -17.17
N ILE A 307 -14.66 9.84 -17.47
CA ILE A 307 -15.81 8.94 -17.62
C ILE A 307 -15.59 7.91 -18.74
N ASP A 308 -15.02 8.34 -19.87
CA ASP A 308 -14.83 7.50 -21.06
C ASP A 308 -13.86 6.35 -20.77
N LEU A 309 -12.72 6.63 -20.12
CA LEU A 309 -11.76 5.62 -19.73
C LEU A 309 -12.34 4.64 -18.70
N ARG A 310 -13.15 5.12 -17.74
CA ARG A 310 -13.81 4.23 -16.77
C ARG A 310 -14.82 3.31 -17.42
N LEU A 311 -15.59 3.82 -18.38
CA LEU A 311 -16.51 3.00 -19.18
C LEU A 311 -15.72 1.95 -19.96
N ALA A 312 -14.67 2.34 -20.67
CA ALA A 312 -13.82 1.41 -21.43
C ALA A 312 -13.21 0.31 -20.54
N ILE A 313 -12.74 0.66 -19.33
CA ILE A 313 -12.23 -0.32 -18.36
C ILE A 313 -13.32 -1.29 -17.92
N LEU A 314 -14.49 -0.79 -17.55
CA LEU A 314 -15.60 -1.65 -17.12
C LEU A 314 -16.10 -2.55 -18.26
N GLU A 315 -16.11 -2.07 -19.49
CA GLU A 315 -16.45 -2.86 -20.67
C GLU A 315 -15.44 -3.99 -20.90
N ALA A 316 -14.14 -3.68 -20.82
CA ALA A 316 -13.10 -4.70 -20.89
C ALA A 316 -13.27 -5.78 -19.80
N LYS A 317 -13.63 -5.37 -18.57
CA LYS A 317 -13.93 -6.33 -17.48
C LYS A 317 -15.20 -7.13 -17.74
N ARG A 318 -16.24 -6.50 -18.31
CA ARG A 318 -17.51 -7.15 -18.66
C ARG A 318 -17.32 -8.26 -19.67
N LEU A 319 -16.50 -8.03 -20.69
CA LEU A 319 -16.16 -9.05 -21.70
C LEU A 319 -15.49 -10.28 -21.09
N VAL A 320 -14.61 -10.09 -20.10
CA VAL A 320 -13.91 -11.19 -19.42
C VAL A 320 -14.80 -11.91 -18.40
N ALA A 321 -15.74 -11.21 -17.76
CA ALA A 321 -16.59 -11.77 -16.71
C ALA A 321 -17.58 -12.83 -17.23
N GLY A 322 -18.17 -12.61 -18.40
CA GLY A 322 -19.16 -13.52 -18.99
C GLY A 322 -20.49 -13.53 -18.22
N ASP A 323 -20.61 -14.39 -17.20
CA ASP A 323 -21.86 -14.72 -16.49
C ASP A 323 -21.75 -14.43 -14.98
N PRO A 324 -22.77 -13.83 -14.31
CA PRO A 324 -24.01 -13.29 -14.88
C PRO A 324 -23.76 -12.03 -15.74
N PRO A 325 -24.58 -11.82 -16.79
CA PRO A 325 -24.44 -10.66 -17.65
C PRO A 325 -24.66 -9.38 -16.85
N VAL A 326 -23.79 -8.39 -17.08
CA VAL A 326 -23.88 -7.07 -16.45
C VAL A 326 -24.54 -6.09 -17.43
N PRO A 327 -25.73 -5.56 -17.11
CA PRO A 327 -26.44 -4.63 -17.99
C PRO A 327 -25.71 -3.30 -18.19
N ASP A 328 -25.91 -2.65 -19.34
CA ASP A 328 -25.30 -1.34 -19.65
C ASP A 328 -25.62 -0.27 -18.58
N ALA A 329 -26.84 -0.28 -18.05
CA ALA A 329 -27.25 0.63 -16.98
C ALA A 329 -26.39 0.50 -15.73
N VAL A 330 -25.93 -0.72 -15.41
CA VAL A 330 -25.04 -0.98 -14.27
C VAL A 330 -23.63 -0.49 -14.55
N ILE A 331 -23.14 -0.67 -15.78
CA ILE A 331 -21.84 -0.16 -16.21
C ILE A 331 -21.81 1.38 -16.13
N ASP A 332 -22.82 2.05 -16.70
CA ASP A 332 -22.93 3.52 -16.64
C ASP A 332 -23.06 4.00 -15.19
N PHE A 333 -23.85 3.32 -14.37
CA PHE A 333 -23.98 3.64 -12.95
C PHE A 333 -22.64 3.52 -12.21
N LEU A 334 -21.88 2.44 -12.41
CA LEU A 334 -20.56 2.24 -11.78
C LEU A 334 -19.57 3.33 -12.20
N ALA A 335 -19.49 3.61 -13.50
CA ALA A 335 -18.58 4.60 -14.06
C ALA A 335 -18.86 6.02 -13.51
N ARG A 336 -20.14 6.35 -13.30
CA ARG A 336 -20.56 7.64 -12.71
C ARG A 336 -20.40 7.70 -11.20
N SER A 337 -20.62 6.58 -10.51
CA SER A 337 -20.68 6.52 -9.05
C SER A 337 -19.31 6.34 -8.40
N VAL A 338 -18.41 5.58 -9.02
CA VAL A 338 -17.08 5.27 -8.46
C VAL A 338 -16.01 6.15 -9.11
N ARG A 339 -15.63 7.23 -8.43
CA ARG A 339 -14.70 8.25 -8.95
C ARG A 339 -13.35 8.33 -8.26
N SER A 340 -13.13 7.52 -7.23
CA SER A 340 -11.95 7.55 -6.38
C SER A 340 -10.68 7.12 -7.12
N ASN A 341 -10.66 5.90 -7.66
CA ASN A 341 -9.57 5.35 -8.45
C ASN A 341 -10.02 4.08 -9.20
N ILE A 342 -9.23 3.65 -10.20
CA ILE A 342 -9.55 2.48 -11.03
C ILE A 342 -9.61 1.20 -10.19
N ARG A 343 -8.74 1.04 -9.19
CA ARG A 343 -8.74 -0.14 -8.31
C ARG A 343 -10.09 -0.31 -7.58
N GLU A 344 -10.68 0.76 -7.07
CA GLU A 344 -12.01 0.72 -6.45
C GLU A 344 -13.13 0.46 -7.46
N LEU A 345 -13.02 1.03 -8.67
CA LEU A 345 -13.96 0.77 -9.76
C LEU A 345 -14.00 -0.71 -10.14
N GLU A 346 -12.82 -1.30 -10.38
CA GLU A 346 -12.69 -2.73 -10.66
C GLU A 346 -13.12 -3.57 -9.46
N GLY A 347 -12.80 -3.14 -8.25
CA GLY A 347 -13.25 -3.81 -7.02
C GLY A 347 -14.76 -3.86 -6.90
N ALA A 348 -15.45 -2.76 -7.21
CA ALA A 348 -16.92 -2.69 -7.21
C ALA A 348 -17.52 -3.61 -8.28
N PHE A 349 -16.97 -3.58 -9.50
CA PHE A 349 -17.40 -4.47 -10.58
C PHE A 349 -17.22 -5.95 -10.22
N ASN A 350 -16.01 -6.34 -9.78
CA ASN A 350 -15.69 -7.71 -9.40
C ASN A 350 -16.57 -8.20 -8.25
N LYS A 351 -16.90 -7.32 -7.30
CA LYS A 351 -17.81 -7.63 -6.20
C LYS A 351 -19.21 -7.94 -6.74
N LEU A 352 -19.77 -7.11 -7.62
CA LEU A 352 -21.09 -7.34 -8.20
C LEU A 352 -21.16 -8.68 -8.94
N VAL A 353 -20.18 -8.95 -9.81
CA VAL A 353 -20.11 -10.22 -10.55
C VAL A 353 -20.00 -11.40 -9.59
N ALA A 354 -19.10 -11.35 -8.61
CA ALA A 354 -18.91 -12.44 -7.67
C ALA A 354 -20.17 -12.72 -6.83
N TYR A 355 -20.88 -11.68 -6.36
CA TYR A 355 -22.13 -11.89 -5.62
C TYR A 355 -23.25 -12.44 -6.52
N GLY A 356 -23.36 -11.96 -7.76
CA GLY A 356 -24.32 -12.52 -8.73
C GLY A 356 -24.07 -14.02 -8.96
N GLN A 357 -22.82 -14.41 -9.19
CA GLN A 357 -22.40 -15.82 -9.35
C GLN A 357 -22.71 -16.66 -8.10
N LEU A 358 -22.38 -16.16 -6.91
CA LEU A 358 -22.55 -16.92 -5.66
C LEU A 358 -24.00 -17.05 -5.21
N THR A 359 -24.86 -16.08 -5.54
CA THR A 359 -26.27 -16.07 -5.15
C THR A 359 -27.20 -16.57 -6.23
N GLY A 360 -26.71 -16.76 -7.47
CA GLY A 360 -27.53 -17.07 -8.64
C GLY A 360 -28.53 -15.97 -9.00
N ARG A 361 -28.36 -14.74 -8.46
CA ARG A 361 -29.22 -13.60 -8.76
C ARG A 361 -28.75 -12.90 -10.03
N THR A 362 -29.71 -12.41 -10.79
CA THR A 362 -29.46 -11.49 -11.91
C THR A 362 -28.94 -10.15 -11.37
N ILE A 363 -27.98 -9.55 -12.07
CA ILE A 363 -27.45 -8.23 -11.72
C ILE A 363 -28.39 -7.18 -12.32
N ASP A 364 -29.24 -6.58 -11.47
CA ASP A 364 -30.10 -5.45 -11.81
C ASP A 364 -29.76 -4.21 -10.95
N MET A 365 -30.41 -3.08 -11.23
CA MET A 365 -30.14 -1.83 -10.51
C MET A 365 -30.53 -1.90 -9.03
N GLU A 366 -31.55 -2.68 -8.66
CA GLU A 366 -31.96 -2.86 -7.27
C GLU A 366 -30.88 -3.61 -6.48
N PHE A 367 -30.37 -4.70 -7.05
CA PHE A 367 -29.25 -5.48 -6.51
C PHE A 367 -28.00 -4.63 -6.35
N VAL A 368 -27.66 -3.82 -7.36
CA VAL A 368 -26.51 -2.91 -7.33
C VAL A 368 -26.64 -1.88 -6.22
N GLN A 369 -27.81 -1.25 -6.08
CA GLN A 369 -28.07 -0.27 -5.02
C GLN A 369 -27.95 -0.90 -3.63
N ALA A 370 -28.49 -2.11 -3.44
CA ALA A 370 -28.39 -2.83 -2.18
C ALA A 370 -26.93 -3.20 -1.83
N MET A 371 -26.15 -3.65 -2.82
CA MET A 371 -24.79 -4.17 -2.62
C MET A 371 -23.71 -3.09 -2.53
N LEU A 372 -23.89 -1.98 -3.25
CA LEU A 372 -22.91 -0.89 -3.32
C LEU A 372 -23.35 0.35 -2.54
N ALA A 373 -24.41 0.30 -1.73
CA ALA A 373 -24.86 1.44 -0.93
C ALA A 373 -23.71 2.10 -0.12
N ASP A 374 -22.80 1.30 0.43
CA ASP A 374 -21.67 1.81 1.22
C ASP A 374 -20.52 2.30 0.35
N THR A 375 -20.23 1.63 -0.77
CA THR A 375 -19.21 2.05 -1.73
C THR A 375 -19.61 3.35 -2.42
N VAL A 376 -20.88 3.48 -2.82
CA VAL A 376 -21.46 4.69 -3.41
C VAL A 376 -21.53 5.80 -2.36
N ARG A 377 -21.90 5.53 -1.09
CA ARG A 377 -21.83 6.55 -0.03
C ARG A 377 -20.41 7.01 0.28
N ALA A 378 -19.42 6.11 0.23
CA ALA A 378 -18.03 6.46 0.44
C ALA A 378 -17.44 7.26 -0.72
N ASN A 379 -17.87 6.97 -1.97
CA ASN A 379 -17.40 7.59 -3.21
C ASN A 379 -18.30 8.68 -3.78
N ALA A 380 -19.46 8.95 -3.16
CA ALA A 380 -20.28 10.11 -3.46
C ALA A 380 -19.40 11.35 -3.36
N ARG A 381 -19.39 12.16 -4.43
CA ARG A 381 -18.53 13.34 -4.59
C ARG A 381 -18.55 14.15 -3.30
N ARG A 382 -17.48 14.07 -2.50
CA ARG A 382 -17.33 14.90 -1.31
C ARG A 382 -17.02 16.30 -1.79
N ILE A 383 -18.04 17.15 -1.78
CA ILE A 383 -17.90 18.57 -2.09
C ILE A 383 -16.82 19.16 -1.17
N THR A 384 -15.86 19.84 -1.76
CA THR A 384 -14.79 20.49 -1.01
C THR A 384 -15.20 21.89 -0.56
N VAL A 385 -14.60 22.38 0.52
CA VAL A 385 -14.83 23.76 0.99
C VAL A 385 -14.41 24.79 -0.08
N ASP A 386 -13.42 24.48 -0.92
CA ASP A 386 -12.97 25.34 -2.01
C ASP A 386 -14.01 25.42 -3.14
N GLU A 387 -14.63 24.30 -3.53
CA GLU A 387 -15.75 24.28 -4.48
C GLU A 387 -16.94 25.09 -3.96
N ILE A 388 -17.26 24.99 -2.65
CA ILE A 388 -18.32 25.78 -2.01
C ILE A 388 -17.97 27.28 -2.05
N GLN A 389 -16.73 27.65 -1.77
CA GLN A 389 -16.27 29.04 -1.84
C GLN A 389 -16.44 29.60 -3.26
N LYS A 390 -16.04 28.84 -4.29
CA LYS A 390 -16.18 29.23 -5.69
C LYS A 390 -17.65 29.36 -6.11
N ALA A 391 -18.49 28.39 -5.76
CA ALA A 391 -19.92 28.43 -6.08
C ALA A 391 -20.62 29.63 -5.42
N CYS A 392 -20.37 29.86 -4.13
CA CYS A 392 -20.91 31.01 -3.43
C CYS A 392 -20.38 32.34 -3.99
N ALA A 393 -19.09 32.41 -4.35
CA ALA A 393 -18.51 33.61 -4.94
C ALA A 393 -19.15 33.96 -6.29
N ALA A 394 -19.34 32.95 -7.15
CA ALA A 394 -20.01 33.10 -8.44
C ALA A 394 -21.48 33.55 -8.26
N HIS A 395 -22.23 32.91 -7.37
CA HIS A 395 -23.64 33.21 -7.11
C HIS A 395 -23.84 34.66 -6.66
N TYR A 396 -23.02 35.12 -5.72
CA TYR A 396 -23.08 36.48 -5.19
C TYR A 396 -22.26 37.50 -5.99
N ARG A 397 -21.64 37.08 -7.11
CA ARG A 397 -20.82 37.91 -8.00
C ARG A 397 -19.71 38.66 -7.26
N ILE A 398 -19.03 37.97 -6.35
CA ILE A 398 -17.84 38.48 -5.65
C ILE A 398 -16.60 37.71 -6.08
N ASP A 399 -15.43 38.33 -5.94
CA ASP A 399 -14.17 37.66 -6.24
C ASP A 399 -13.92 36.50 -5.25
N PRO A 400 -13.49 35.31 -5.70
CA PRO A 400 -13.23 34.17 -4.81
C PRO A 400 -12.23 34.47 -3.68
N SER A 401 -11.27 35.37 -3.89
CA SER A 401 -10.32 35.80 -2.84
C SER A 401 -11.01 36.51 -1.67
N GLU A 402 -12.17 37.13 -1.91
CA GLU A 402 -12.96 37.81 -0.88
C GLU A 402 -13.58 36.83 0.13
N MET A 403 -13.67 35.54 -0.20
CA MET A 403 -14.06 34.51 0.77
C MET A 403 -13.05 34.37 1.91
N ARG A 404 -11.78 34.71 1.67
CA ARG A 404 -10.70 34.64 2.67
C ARG A 404 -10.36 36.01 3.27
N SER A 405 -10.69 37.10 2.58
CA SER A 405 -10.50 38.50 2.99
C SER A 405 -11.01 38.84 4.39
N LYS A 406 -10.37 39.78 5.08
CA LYS A 406 -10.80 40.30 6.40
C LYS A 406 -11.94 41.33 6.32
N ARG A 407 -12.38 41.72 5.11
CA ARG A 407 -13.43 42.73 4.91
C ARG A 407 -14.75 42.30 5.54
N ARG A 408 -15.38 43.24 6.25
CA ARG A 408 -16.64 43.06 7.03
C ARG A 408 -17.88 43.65 6.37
N ALA A 409 -17.74 44.28 5.20
CA ALA A 409 -18.88 44.82 4.45
C ALA A 409 -19.92 43.73 4.21
N ARG A 410 -21.22 44.04 4.42
CA ARG A 410 -22.32 43.07 4.34
C ARG A 410 -22.35 42.31 3.02
N ALA A 411 -22.06 43.00 1.91
CA ALA A 411 -21.98 42.42 0.56
C ALA A 411 -20.92 41.31 0.42
N ILE A 412 -19.92 41.26 1.30
CA ILE A 412 -18.88 40.22 1.30
C ILE A 412 -19.08 39.26 2.47
N ALA A 413 -19.45 39.77 3.64
CA ALA A 413 -19.65 38.97 4.84
C ALA A 413 -20.83 38.01 4.71
N ARG A 414 -21.93 38.40 4.06
CA ARG A 414 -23.11 37.53 3.86
C ARG A 414 -22.81 36.32 2.97
N PRO A 415 -22.26 36.49 1.75
CA PRO A 415 -21.84 35.35 0.92
C PRO A 415 -20.89 34.40 1.65
N ARG A 416 -19.96 34.94 2.43
CA ARG A 416 -19.01 34.15 3.22
C ARG A 416 -19.69 33.34 4.33
N GLN A 417 -20.67 33.93 5.01
CA GLN A 417 -21.45 33.24 6.04
C GLN A 417 -22.30 32.12 5.43
N VAL A 418 -22.90 32.35 4.25
CA VAL A 418 -23.61 31.32 3.48
C VAL A 418 -22.67 30.18 3.10
N ALA A 419 -21.47 30.49 2.61
CA ALA A 419 -20.46 29.47 2.29
C ALA A 419 -20.02 28.66 3.52
N MET A 420 -19.86 29.30 4.69
CA MET A 420 -19.55 28.61 5.95
C MET A 420 -20.70 27.70 6.42
N TYR A 421 -21.95 28.16 6.28
CA TYR A 421 -23.14 27.36 6.58
C TYR A 421 -23.21 26.11 5.71
N ILE A 422 -23.05 26.28 4.39
CA ILE A 422 -23.06 25.17 3.43
C ILE A 422 -21.88 24.22 3.71
N ALA A 423 -20.67 24.74 3.98
CA ALA A 423 -19.51 23.92 4.33
C ALA A 423 -19.74 23.08 5.58
N LYS A 424 -20.43 23.62 6.60
CA LYS A 424 -20.78 22.86 7.79
C LYS A 424 -21.80 21.75 7.51
N LYS A 425 -22.69 21.95 6.53
CA LYS A 425 -23.76 21.02 6.18
C LYS A 425 -23.32 19.91 5.22
N MET A 426 -22.48 20.25 4.24
CA MET A 426 -22.13 19.36 3.12
C MET A 426 -20.74 18.73 3.22
N THR A 427 -19.95 19.08 4.25
CA THR A 427 -18.59 18.53 4.42
C THR A 427 -18.40 17.96 5.82
N PRO A 428 -17.54 16.94 6.01
CA PRO A 428 -17.25 16.37 7.32
C PRO A 428 -16.29 17.23 8.16
N ARG A 429 -15.94 18.45 7.72
CA ARG A 429 -14.94 19.31 8.37
C ARG A 429 -15.46 19.85 9.71
N SER A 430 -14.56 19.90 10.68
CA SER A 430 -14.81 20.54 11.97
C SER A 430 -14.89 22.07 11.83
N LEU A 431 -15.58 22.73 12.78
CA LEU A 431 -15.70 24.20 12.79
C LEU A 431 -14.33 24.93 12.79
N PRO A 432 -13.31 24.46 13.54
CA PRO A 432 -11.96 25.03 13.45
C PRO A 432 -11.31 24.86 12.07
N GLU A 433 -11.47 23.70 11.43
CA GLU A 433 -10.92 23.48 10.08
C GLU A 433 -11.58 24.38 9.03
N ILE A 434 -12.91 24.53 9.10
CA ILE A 434 -13.66 25.46 8.25
C ILE A 434 -13.11 26.88 8.47
N GLY A 435 -13.00 27.33 9.71
CA GLY A 435 -12.46 28.65 10.05
C GLY A 435 -11.07 28.90 9.47
N ARG A 436 -10.17 27.91 9.56
CA ARG A 436 -8.82 27.96 8.97
C ARG A 436 -8.85 28.16 7.46
N ILE A 437 -9.71 27.44 6.74
CA ILE A 437 -9.85 27.54 5.26
C ILE A 437 -10.43 28.89 4.84
N PHE A 438 -11.33 29.47 5.64
CA PHE A 438 -11.83 30.82 5.44
C PHE A 438 -10.87 31.87 6.03
N GLY A 439 -9.59 31.83 5.66
CA GLY A 439 -8.62 32.89 6.00
C GLY A 439 -8.21 32.96 7.47
N GLY A 440 -8.08 31.81 8.15
CA GLY A 440 -7.55 31.75 9.51
C GLY A 440 -8.50 32.26 10.59
N ARG A 441 -9.81 32.08 10.42
CA ARG A 441 -10.84 32.53 11.37
C ARG A 441 -11.05 31.53 12.51
N ASP A 442 -11.40 32.06 13.68
CA ASP A 442 -11.74 31.24 14.83
C ASP A 442 -13.03 30.43 14.63
N HIS A 443 -13.10 29.27 15.28
CA HIS A 443 -14.28 28.40 15.25
C HIS A 443 -15.57 29.12 15.71
N SER A 444 -15.47 30.07 16.63
CA SER A 444 -16.58 30.91 17.11
C SER A 444 -17.18 31.78 15.99
N THR A 445 -16.36 32.23 15.04
CA THR A 445 -16.83 32.98 13.86
C THR A 445 -17.68 32.10 12.96
N VAL A 446 -17.31 30.84 12.79
CA VAL A 446 -18.07 29.86 12.00
C VAL A 446 -19.40 29.53 12.69
N ILE A 447 -19.40 29.35 14.01
CA ILE A 447 -20.62 29.14 14.81
C ILE A 447 -21.59 30.31 14.62
N HIS A 448 -21.09 31.53 14.75
CA HIS A 448 -21.90 32.73 14.56
C HIS A 448 -22.46 32.79 13.13
N ALA A 449 -21.64 32.52 12.11
CA ALA A 449 -22.06 32.49 10.72
C ALA A 449 -23.21 31.49 10.48
N VAL A 450 -23.06 30.25 10.96
CA VAL A 450 -24.07 29.19 10.83
C VAL A 450 -25.39 29.62 11.45
N ARG A 451 -25.38 30.05 12.73
CA ARG A 451 -26.59 30.51 13.43
C ARG A 451 -27.26 31.70 12.75
N THR A 452 -26.46 32.62 12.22
CA THR A 452 -27.00 33.80 11.53
C THR A 452 -27.72 33.40 10.24
N ILE A 453 -27.17 32.45 9.47
CA ILE A 453 -27.82 31.98 8.25
C ILE A 453 -29.05 31.15 8.58
N GLU A 454 -29.03 30.32 9.62
CA GLU A 454 -30.22 29.58 10.07
C GLU A 454 -31.39 30.52 10.39
N ALA A 455 -31.17 31.55 11.22
CA ALA A 455 -32.19 32.54 11.55
C ALA A 455 -32.67 33.35 10.33
N LEU A 456 -31.79 33.62 9.35
CA LEU A 456 -32.17 34.34 8.14
C LEU A 456 -32.94 33.49 7.15
N ARG A 457 -32.72 32.17 7.12
CA ARG A 457 -33.52 31.29 6.27
C ARG A 457 -34.98 31.22 6.71
N GLU A 458 -35.25 31.47 7.99
CA GLU A 458 -36.62 31.54 8.53
C GLU A 458 -37.29 32.90 8.24
N SER A 459 -36.52 33.99 8.23
CA SER A 459 -37.05 35.36 8.20
C SER A 459 -36.86 36.11 6.87
N ASN A 460 -35.98 35.62 5.98
CA ASN A 460 -35.65 36.25 4.71
C ASN A 460 -35.79 35.24 3.55
N PRO A 461 -36.85 35.36 2.72
CA PRO A 461 -37.10 34.46 1.60
C PRO A 461 -35.99 34.42 0.55
N ASP A 462 -35.31 35.55 0.31
CA ASP A 462 -34.24 35.63 -0.69
C ASP A 462 -33.01 34.84 -0.26
N ILE A 463 -32.61 34.95 1.01
CA ILE A 463 -31.49 34.17 1.57
C ILE A 463 -31.81 32.68 1.57
N ASP A 464 -33.06 32.29 1.85
CA ASP A 464 -33.44 30.88 1.78
C ASP A 464 -33.44 30.36 0.35
N ALA A 465 -33.92 31.16 -0.61
CA ALA A 465 -33.85 30.82 -2.03
C ALA A 465 -32.40 30.66 -2.53
N ASP A 466 -31.51 31.57 -2.14
CA ASP A 466 -30.08 31.50 -2.45
C ASP A 466 -29.44 30.22 -1.90
N VAL A 467 -29.68 29.90 -0.62
CA VAL A 467 -29.12 28.70 0.01
C VAL A 467 -29.65 27.45 -0.67
N ARG A 468 -30.95 27.38 -1.00
CA ARG A 468 -31.52 26.23 -1.74
C ARG A 468 -30.96 26.10 -3.14
N ALA A 469 -30.72 27.21 -3.85
CA ALA A 469 -30.11 27.19 -5.17
C ALA A 469 -28.67 26.66 -5.11
N LEU A 470 -27.88 27.16 -4.15
CA LEU A 470 -26.50 26.73 -3.95
C LEU A 470 -26.39 25.27 -3.52
N LEU A 471 -27.26 24.81 -2.62
CA LEU A 471 -27.30 23.40 -2.23
C LEU A 471 -27.60 22.49 -3.43
N ARG A 472 -28.61 22.81 -4.24
CA ARG A 472 -28.93 22.04 -5.46
C ARG A 472 -27.79 22.02 -6.46
N GLN A 473 -27.16 23.18 -6.71
CA GLN A 473 -26.02 23.28 -7.62
C GLN A 473 -24.83 22.43 -7.16
N LEU A 474 -24.62 22.35 -5.85
CA LEU A 474 -23.50 21.61 -5.25
C LEU A 474 -23.78 20.10 -5.16
N GLU A 475 -25.04 19.69 -5.00
CA GLU A 475 -25.48 18.28 -4.98
C GLU A 475 -25.39 17.59 -6.35
N GLY A 476 -25.49 18.36 -7.45
CA GLY A 476 -25.34 17.88 -8.83
C GLY A 476 -26.68 17.68 -9.51
#